data_AF-A0A7D5MYG9-F1
#
_entry.id   AF-A0A7D5MYG9-F1
#
_cell.length_a   1.000
_cell.length_b   1.000
_cell.length_c   1.000
_cell.angle_alpha   90.00
_cell.angle_beta   90.00
_cell.angle_gamma   90.00
#
_symmetry.space_group_name_H-M   'P 1'
#
loop_
_entity.id
_entity.type
_entity.pdbx_description
1 polymer ?
#
loop_
_entity_poly.entity_id
_entity_poly.type
_entity_poly.pdbx_seq_one_letter_code
_entity_poly.pdbx_strand_id
1 'polypeptide(L)'
;MGHRLKAGEIWDEKIERALDAACCVVVLWSAASITRRWVREEALSGLERHMLVPVVIERVRPPLGFRSVHYEDLSGWAGERDHRNLSRLLDVVGGFVAPSGGEPAGPAWAHAAGNDQFGRWADLSVPSGDPSGPVMQRFRWIESGTFQMGSPDDEPERWANEGPRHRVTLSRGFWLADTACTQALWRAVMGGNPSAFNGDDRPVERVSWDDVQAFLGRLKEMVSGLDPRLPTEAEWEYACRAGTVTPFSFGAQITPEQVNYDGDFPYVGGKKGIDRGETVPVKSLPPNAWELYEMHGNVWEWCADGMRTYTAEQQVDPFGELGEGDAALRAIRGGSWGGAAWRVRSADRGAIHPGNAINDQGFRVSLRSIEPGPV
;
A
#
# COMPACT_ATOMS: atom_id res chain seq x y z
N MET A 1 -25.21 -4.51 -37.38
CA MET A 1 -25.41 -5.55 -38.41
C MET A 1 -25.06 -6.87 -37.75
N GLY A 2 -26.05 -7.67 -37.36
CA GLY A 2 -25.85 -8.86 -36.52
C GLY A 2 -25.30 -10.03 -37.32
N HIS A 3 -24.12 -10.52 -36.95
CA HIS A 3 -23.54 -11.70 -37.57
C HIS A 3 -24.22 -12.98 -37.07
N ARG A 4 -24.86 -13.69 -38.01
CA ARG A 4 -25.47 -15.02 -37.81
C ARG A 4 -24.36 -16.06 -37.63
N LEU A 5 -24.41 -16.78 -36.50
CA LEU A 5 -23.60 -17.98 -36.23
C LEU A 5 -23.99 -19.11 -37.20
N LYS A 6 -22.99 -19.90 -37.63
CA LYS A 6 -23.22 -21.14 -38.38
C LYS A 6 -23.36 -22.32 -37.40
N ALA A 7 -24.19 -23.30 -37.77
CA ALA A 7 -24.41 -24.49 -36.95
C ALA A 7 -23.10 -25.28 -36.77
N GLY A 8 -22.68 -25.48 -35.51
CA GLY A 8 -21.47 -26.22 -35.13
C GLY A 8 -20.41 -25.41 -34.37
N GLU A 9 -20.53 -24.08 -34.29
CA GLU A 9 -19.66 -23.26 -33.42
C GLU A 9 -20.19 -23.30 -31.98
N ILE A 10 -19.44 -23.91 -31.06
CA ILE A 10 -19.75 -23.93 -29.63
C ILE A 10 -19.38 -22.54 -29.06
N TRP A 11 -20.31 -21.92 -28.34
CA TRP A 11 -20.15 -20.58 -27.75
C TRP A 11 -18.91 -20.51 -26.82
N ASP A 12 -18.56 -21.64 -26.21
CA ASP A 12 -17.44 -21.82 -25.29
C ASP A 12 -16.08 -21.56 -25.96
N GLU A 13 -15.83 -22.05 -27.18
CA GLU A 13 -14.53 -21.82 -27.86
C GLU A 13 -14.29 -20.36 -28.21
N LYS A 14 -15.35 -19.59 -28.47
CA LYS A 14 -15.24 -18.16 -28.78
C LYS A 14 -14.99 -17.33 -27.53
N ILE A 15 -15.61 -17.70 -26.40
CA ILE A 15 -15.37 -17.07 -25.11
C ILE A 15 -13.96 -17.41 -24.63
N GLU A 16 -13.54 -18.66 -24.70
CA GLU A 16 -12.18 -19.08 -24.34
C GLU A 16 -11.14 -18.32 -25.16
N ARG A 17 -11.28 -18.26 -26.49
CA ARG A 17 -10.37 -17.46 -27.33
C ARG A 17 -10.41 -15.97 -27.00
N ALA A 18 -11.57 -15.42 -26.64
CA ALA A 18 -11.70 -14.03 -26.25
C ALA A 18 -11.03 -13.74 -24.90
N LEU A 19 -11.19 -14.64 -23.92
CA LEU A 19 -10.50 -14.58 -22.64
C LEU A 19 -9.00 -14.76 -22.80
N ASP A 20 -8.56 -15.72 -23.62
CA ASP A 20 -7.14 -15.96 -23.92
C ASP A 20 -6.46 -14.74 -24.52
N ALA A 21 -7.12 -14.07 -25.46
CA ALA A 21 -6.62 -12.87 -26.13
C ALA A 21 -6.86 -11.57 -25.36
N ALA A 22 -7.67 -11.58 -24.30
CA ALA A 22 -7.97 -10.39 -23.53
C ALA A 22 -6.76 -9.97 -22.69
N CYS A 23 -6.54 -8.66 -22.58
CA CYS A 23 -5.61 -8.07 -21.62
C CYS A 23 -6.30 -7.64 -20.31
N CYS A 24 -7.64 -7.52 -20.32
CA CYS A 24 -8.47 -7.17 -19.18
C CYS A 24 -9.83 -7.86 -19.29
N VAL A 25 -10.37 -8.31 -18.16
CA VAL A 25 -11.75 -8.78 -18.01
C VAL A 25 -12.49 -7.84 -17.07
N VAL A 26 -13.44 -7.07 -17.60
CA VAL A 26 -14.33 -6.24 -16.77
C VAL A 26 -15.60 -7.04 -16.45
N VAL A 27 -15.85 -7.32 -15.17
CA VAL A 27 -17.09 -7.97 -14.73
C VAL A 27 -18.05 -6.94 -14.12
N LEU A 28 -19.28 -6.91 -14.63
CA LEU A 28 -20.34 -6.03 -14.13
C LEU A 28 -21.29 -6.82 -13.21
N TRP A 29 -21.28 -6.51 -11.91
CA TRP A 29 -22.14 -7.10 -10.91
C TRP A 29 -23.48 -6.35 -10.82
N SER A 30 -24.55 -7.08 -11.09
CA SER A 30 -25.96 -6.66 -10.99
C SER A 30 -26.80 -7.79 -10.40
N ALA A 31 -28.06 -7.53 -10.05
CA ALA A 31 -28.95 -8.57 -9.54
C ALA A 31 -29.10 -9.74 -10.53
N ALA A 32 -28.99 -9.46 -11.83
CA ALA A 32 -29.00 -10.47 -12.88
C ALA A 32 -27.68 -11.25 -12.93
N SER A 33 -26.54 -10.57 -13.01
CA SER A 33 -25.25 -11.22 -13.30
C SER A 33 -24.74 -12.09 -12.15
N ILE A 34 -25.00 -11.71 -10.90
CA ILE A 34 -24.59 -12.51 -9.74
C ILE A 34 -25.20 -13.91 -9.74
N THR A 35 -26.34 -14.13 -10.40
CA THR A 35 -27.02 -15.44 -10.45
C THR A 35 -26.56 -16.32 -11.62
N ARG A 36 -25.80 -15.78 -12.56
CA ARG A 36 -25.38 -16.51 -13.76
C ARG A 36 -24.07 -17.23 -13.52
N ARG A 37 -24.10 -18.57 -13.69
CA ARG A 37 -22.92 -19.42 -13.53
C ARG A 37 -21.78 -19.02 -14.46
N TRP A 38 -22.08 -18.80 -15.75
CA TRP A 38 -21.10 -18.44 -16.76
C TRP A 38 -20.35 -17.14 -16.44
N VAL A 39 -21.05 -16.10 -15.95
CA VAL A 39 -20.41 -14.83 -15.53
C VAL A 39 -19.39 -15.07 -14.42
N ARG A 40 -19.69 -15.97 -13.48
CA ARG A 40 -18.77 -16.30 -12.38
C ARG A 40 -17.55 -17.07 -12.88
N GLU A 41 -17.72 -17.98 -13.84
CA GLU A 41 -16.62 -18.77 -14.41
C GLU A 41 -15.67 -17.89 -15.22
N GLU A 42 -16.19 -16.99 -16.07
CA GLU A 42 -15.37 -16.04 -16.82
C GLU A 42 -14.66 -15.03 -15.90
N ALA A 43 -15.36 -14.51 -14.89
CA ALA A 43 -14.75 -13.63 -13.91
C ALA A 43 -13.67 -14.35 -13.10
N LEU A 44 -13.85 -15.63 -12.78
CA LEU A 44 -12.83 -16.42 -12.09
C LEU A 44 -11.59 -16.60 -12.96
N SER A 45 -11.76 -16.87 -14.27
CA SER A 45 -10.63 -16.94 -15.20
C SER A 45 -9.86 -15.62 -15.27
N GLY A 46 -10.56 -14.48 -15.31
CA GLY A 46 -9.92 -13.17 -15.21
C GLY A 46 -9.19 -12.96 -13.88
N LEU A 47 -9.74 -13.47 -12.77
CA LEU A 47 -9.15 -13.36 -11.44
C LEU A 47 -7.86 -14.18 -11.31
N GLU A 48 -7.89 -15.42 -11.75
CA GLU A 48 -6.73 -16.34 -11.75
C GLU A 48 -5.58 -15.83 -12.61
N ARG A 49 -5.88 -15.04 -13.64
CA ARG A 49 -4.91 -14.44 -14.56
C ARG A 49 -4.53 -12.99 -14.21
N HIS A 50 -4.93 -12.50 -13.03
CA HIS A 50 -4.63 -11.14 -12.56
C HIS A 50 -5.04 -10.02 -13.54
N MET A 51 -6.16 -10.23 -14.23
CA MET A 51 -6.67 -9.32 -15.26
C MET A 51 -8.15 -8.93 -15.01
N LEU A 52 -8.71 -9.28 -13.85
CA LEU A 52 -10.10 -8.97 -13.49
C LEU A 52 -10.23 -7.55 -12.94
N VAL A 53 -11.16 -6.79 -13.51
CA VAL A 53 -11.61 -5.49 -12.99
C VAL A 53 -13.10 -5.60 -12.63
N PRO A 54 -13.43 -5.86 -11.35
CA PRO A 54 -14.82 -5.98 -10.94
C PRO A 54 -15.46 -4.61 -10.72
N VAL A 55 -16.72 -4.49 -11.18
CA VAL A 55 -17.50 -3.25 -11.11
C VAL A 55 -18.91 -3.61 -10.65
N VAL A 56 -19.45 -2.87 -9.70
CA VAL A 56 -20.84 -3.00 -9.26
C VAL A 56 -21.67 -1.91 -9.93
N ILE A 57 -22.72 -2.29 -10.67
CA ILE A 57 -23.60 -1.35 -11.39
C ILE A 57 -25.00 -1.25 -10.78
N GLU A 58 -25.33 -2.13 -9.83
CA GLU A 58 -26.55 -2.10 -9.02
C GLU A 58 -26.16 -2.45 -7.59
N ARG A 59 -26.90 -2.01 -6.56
CA ARG A 59 -26.56 -2.35 -5.17
C ARG A 59 -26.72 -3.85 -4.88
N VAL A 60 -25.66 -4.62 -5.16
CA VAL A 60 -25.57 -6.06 -4.92
C VAL A 60 -24.27 -6.42 -4.23
N ARG A 61 -24.25 -7.57 -3.55
CA ARG A 61 -23.01 -8.14 -3.00
C ARG A 61 -22.39 -9.09 -4.03
N PRO A 62 -21.12 -8.90 -4.42
CA PRO A 62 -20.42 -9.86 -5.27
C PRO A 62 -20.38 -11.29 -4.69
N PRO A 63 -20.27 -12.32 -5.54
CA PRO A 63 -20.13 -13.71 -5.09
C PRO A 63 -18.90 -13.91 -4.20
N LEU A 64 -18.95 -14.90 -3.29
CA LEU A 64 -17.95 -15.08 -2.22
C LEU A 64 -16.49 -15.04 -2.71
N GLY A 65 -16.18 -15.72 -3.82
CA GLY A 65 -14.82 -15.78 -4.39
C GLY A 65 -14.27 -14.45 -4.92
N PHE A 66 -15.11 -13.42 -5.04
CA PHE A 66 -14.71 -12.09 -5.51
C PHE A 66 -14.80 -11.02 -4.41
N ARG A 67 -15.15 -11.39 -3.18
CA ARG A 67 -15.33 -10.42 -2.07
C ARG A 67 -14.02 -9.89 -1.50
N SER A 68 -12.93 -10.62 -1.72
CA SER A 68 -11.56 -10.20 -1.39
C SER A 68 -10.96 -9.26 -2.45
N VAL A 69 -11.67 -9.00 -3.54
CA VAL A 69 -11.20 -8.15 -4.64
C VAL A 69 -11.93 -6.81 -4.56
N HIS A 70 -11.17 -5.71 -4.55
CA HIS A 70 -11.74 -4.36 -4.60
C HIS A 70 -12.48 -4.16 -5.93
N TYR A 71 -13.63 -3.49 -5.89
CA TYR A 71 -14.45 -3.19 -7.06
C TYR A 71 -14.83 -1.72 -7.13
N GLU A 72 -14.98 -1.19 -8.34
CA GLU A 72 -15.53 0.15 -8.54
C GLU A 72 -17.06 0.13 -8.41
N ASP A 73 -17.64 1.07 -7.66
CA ASP A 73 -19.09 1.20 -7.52
C ASP A 73 -19.64 2.25 -8.49
N LEU A 74 -20.27 1.78 -9.56
CA LEU A 74 -21.00 2.57 -10.55
C LEU A 74 -22.52 2.52 -10.35
N SER A 75 -23.03 2.03 -9.21
CA SER A 75 -24.48 1.94 -8.97
C SER A 75 -25.19 3.31 -8.88
N GLY A 76 -24.43 4.39 -8.72
CA GLY A 76 -24.92 5.78 -8.75
C GLY A 76 -24.67 6.51 -10.07
N TRP A 77 -24.05 5.88 -11.07
CA TRP A 77 -23.71 6.51 -12.34
C TRP A 77 -24.95 6.63 -13.24
N ALA A 78 -25.23 7.83 -13.76
CA ALA A 78 -26.38 8.10 -14.63
C ALA A 78 -25.96 8.50 -16.06
N GLY A 79 -24.71 8.24 -16.43
CA GLY A 79 -24.18 8.50 -17.78
C GLY A 79 -23.24 9.69 -17.89
N GLU A 80 -22.90 10.34 -16.76
CA GLU A 80 -21.97 11.46 -16.71
C GLU A 80 -20.55 11.00 -17.09
N ARG A 81 -19.86 11.75 -17.95
CA ARG A 81 -18.51 11.39 -18.42
C ARG A 81 -17.42 11.69 -17.38
N ASP A 82 -17.69 12.59 -16.46
CA ASP A 82 -16.80 13.07 -15.39
C ASP A 82 -17.09 12.39 -14.04
N HIS A 83 -17.87 11.30 -14.04
CA HIS A 83 -18.13 10.52 -12.83
C HIS A 83 -16.83 9.91 -12.28
N ARG A 84 -16.46 10.26 -11.04
CA ARG A 84 -15.18 9.87 -10.42
C ARG A 84 -14.85 8.38 -10.52
N ASN A 85 -15.81 7.51 -10.23
CA ASN A 85 -15.59 6.06 -10.26
C ASN A 85 -15.52 5.53 -11.71
N LEU A 86 -16.14 6.24 -12.68
CA LEU A 86 -15.99 5.90 -14.09
C LEU A 86 -14.60 6.27 -14.58
N SER A 87 -14.08 7.45 -14.21
CA SER A 87 -12.71 7.84 -14.51
C SER A 87 -11.70 6.84 -13.95
N ARG A 88 -11.84 6.43 -12.68
CA ARG A 88 -11.01 5.39 -12.07
C ARG A 88 -11.08 4.05 -12.81
N LEU A 89 -12.28 3.60 -13.17
CA LEU A 89 -12.45 2.39 -13.96
C LEU A 89 -11.71 2.48 -15.30
N LEU A 90 -11.85 3.61 -16.00
CA LEU A 90 -11.19 3.82 -17.29
C LEU A 90 -9.67 3.89 -17.15
N ASP A 91 -9.13 4.47 -16.08
CA ASP A 91 -7.69 4.49 -15.81
C ASP A 91 -7.15 3.07 -15.57
N VAL A 92 -7.85 2.27 -14.76
CA VAL A 92 -7.48 0.86 -14.49
C VAL A 92 -7.52 0.05 -15.78
N VAL A 93 -8.61 0.12 -16.54
CA VAL A 93 -8.74 -0.58 -17.84
C VAL A 93 -7.69 -0.08 -18.83
N GLY A 94 -7.39 1.22 -18.84
CA GLY A 94 -6.33 1.81 -19.66
C GLY A 94 -4.96 1.21 -19.37
N GLY A 95 -4.65 0.92 -18.10
CA GLY A 95 -3.42 0.24 -17.70
C GLY A 95 -3.26 -1.16 -18.30
N PHE A 96 -4.35 -1.88 -18.50
CA PHE A 96 -4.34 -3.21 -19.14
C PHE A 96 -4.33 -3.14 -20.68
N VAL A 97 -4.98 -2.13 -21.27
CA VAL A 97 -5.21 -2.03 -22.74
C VAL A 97 -4.09 -1.26 -23.46
N ALA A 98 -3.27 -0.50 -22.73
CA ALA A 98 -2.12 0.19 -23.32
C ALA A 98 -1.23 -0.81 -24.09
N PRO A 99 -0.90 -0.55 -25.37
CA PRO A 99 0.00 -1.42 -26.11
C PRO A 99 1.30 -1.54 -25.32
N SER A 100 1.85 -2.76 -25.23
CA SER A 100 3.19 -3.05 -24.72
C SER A 100 4.29 -2.52 -25.66
N GLY A 101 4.12 -1.30 -26.17
CA GLY A 101 4.99 -0.58 -27.08
C GLY A 101 5.18 0.84 -26.57
N GLY A 102 6.18 0.99 -25.70
CA GLY A 102 6.50 2.19 -24.93
C GLY A 102 6.02 2.03 -23.48
N GLU A 103 6.91 1.58 -22.60
CA GLU A 103 6.71 1.74 -21.15
C GLU A 103 6.23 3.18 -20.89
N PRO A 104 5.19 3.41 -20.06
CA PRO A 104 4.89 4.76 -19.62
C PRO A 104 6.21 5.33 -19.10
N ALA A 105 6.65 6.47 -19.63
CA ALA A 105 7.91 7.05 -19.21
C ALA A 105 7.83 7.26 -17.70
N GLY A 106 8.52 6.40 -16.95
CA GLY A 106 8.54 6.45 -15.50
C GLY A 106 9.13 7.77 -15.05
N PRO A 107 9.00 8.10 -13.76
CA PRO A 107 9.74 9.25 -13.23
C PRO A 107 11.23 9.08 -13.52
N ALA A 108 11.96 10.19 -13.73
CA ALA A 108 13.33 10.16 -14.27
C ALA A 108 14.35 9.32 -13.48
N TRP A 109 14.06 9.02 -12.21
CA TRP A 109 14.88 8.17 -11.34
C TRP A 109 14.63 6.66 -11.53
N ALA A 110 13.52 6.28 -12.16
CA ALA A 110 13.06 4.90 -12.25
C ALA A 110 13.94 4.09 -13.22
N HIS A 111 14.37 2.91 -12.76
CA HIS A 111 15.03 1.92 -13.60
C HIS A 111 14.03 1.21 -14.52
N ALA A 112 12.85 0.90 -13.99
CA ALA A 112 11.71 0.36 -14.69
C ALA A 112 10.43 0.95 -14.10
N ALA A 113 9.36 1.07 -14.88
CA ALA A 113 8.07 1.53 -14.39
C ALA A 113 6.93 0.92 -15.21
N GLY A 114 5.74 0.87 -14.62
CA GLY A 114 4.58 0.32 -15.28
C GLY A 114 3.30 0.52 -14.48
N ASN A 115 2.26 -0.18 -14.93
CA ASN A 115 0.97 -0.24 -14.26
C ASN A 115 0.59 -1.71 -14.08
N ASP A 116 -0.04 -2.04 -12.96
CA ASP A 116 -0.69 -3.32 -12.72
C ASP A 116 -2.02 -3.12 -11.98
N GLN A 117 -2.64 -4.21 -11.51
CA GLN A 117 -3.92 -4.17 -10.79
C GLN A 117 -3.90 -3.33 -9.50
N PHE A 118 -2.72 -3.00 -8.96
CA PHE A 118 -2.54 -2.17 -7.76
C PHE A 118 -2.19 -0.71 -8.09
N GLY A 119 -2.19 -0.35 -9.37
CA GLY A 119 -1.89 0.99 -9.87
C GLY A 119 -0.48 1.11 -10.42
N ARG A 120 0.06 2.33 -10.44
CA ARG A 120 1.39 2.59 -11.02
C ARG A 120 2.48 2.11 -10.07
N TRP A 121 3.52 1.54 -10.64
CA TRP A 121 4.74 1.16 -9.92
C TRP A 121 5.97 1.69 -10.65
N ALA A 122 7.04 1.89 -9.88
CA ALA A 122 8.35 2.23 -10.40
C ALA A 122 9.43 1.59 -9.52
N ASP A 123 10.43 0.98 -10.14
CA ASP A 123 11.52 0.29 -9.49
C ASP A 123 12.77 1.19 -9.46
N LEU A 124 13.29 1.42 -8.27
CA LEU A 124 14.56 2.08 -8.01
C LEU A 124 15.68 1.04 -8.04
N SER A 125 16.73 1.29 -8.81
CA SER A 125 17.95 0.47 -8.83
C SER A 125 19.09 1.20 -8.13
N VAL A 126 19.60 0.63 -7.04
CA VAL A 126 20.73 1.19 -6.28
C VAL A 126 21.97 0.33 -6.47
N PRO A 127 23.09 0.90 -6.97
CA PRO A 127 24.35 0.17 -7.06
C PRO A 127 24.80 -0.32 -5.68
N SER A 128 25.12 -1.60 -5.56
CA SER A 128 25.50 -2.24 -4.29
C SER A 128 27.01 -2.49 -4.13
N GLY A 129 27.75 -2.48 -5.25
CA GLY A 129 29.13 -2.96 -5.29
C GLY A 129 29.28 -4.49 -5.12
N ASP A 130 28.17 -5.23 -5.01
CA ASP A 130 28.14 -6.68 -4.86
C ASP A 130 28.08 -7.38 -6.24
N PRO A 131 28.77 -8.52 -6.43
CA PRO A 131 28.67 -9.33 -7.66
C PRO A 131 27.26 -9.76 -8.06
N SER A 132 26.33 -9.83 -7.11
CA SER A 132 24.91 -10.16 -7.33
C SER A 132 24.12 -9.08 -8.07
N GLY A 133 24.70 -7.87 -8.22
CA GLY A 133 24.09 -6.78 -8.95
C GLY A 133 23.44 -5.72 -8.05
N PRO A 134 22.73 -4.73 -8.64
CA PRO A 134 22.11 -3.66 -7.88
C PRO A 134 20.98 -4.16 -6.97
N VAL A 135 20.73 -3.44 -5.88
CA VAL A 135 19.56 -3.66 -5.03
C VAL A 135 18.36 -2.93 -5.62
N MET A 136 17.24 -3.64 -5.75
CA MET A 136 15.99 -3.09 -6.27
C MET A 136 15.02 -2.76 -5.13
N GLN A 137 14.39 -1.58 -5.20
CA GLN A 137 13.26 -1.20 -4.34
C GLN A 137 12.09 -0.77 -5.22
N ARG A 138 10.93 -1.41 -5.03
CA ARG A 138 9.70 -1.02 -5.72
C ARG A 138 8.98 0.08 -4.96
N PHE A 139 8.45 1.05 -5.70
CA PHE A 139 7.58 2.11 -5.22
C PHE A 139 6.21 2.00 -5.89
N ARG A 140 5.16 2.33 -5.12
CA ARG A 140 3.77 2.43 -5.57
C ARG A 140 3.35 3.89 -5.59
N TRP A 141 2.64 4.31 -6.63
CA TRP A 141 2.04 5.65 -6.70
C TRP A 141 0.78 5.68 -5.83
N ILE A 142 0.81 6.52 -4.81
CA ILE A 142 -0.32 6.74 -3.91
C ILE A 142 -1.06 7.99 -4.38
N GLU A 143 -2.30 7.81 -4.85
CA GLU A 143 -3.11 8.91 -5.36
C GLU A 143 -3.50 9.90 -4.25
N SER A 144 -3.51 11.20 -4.61
CA SER A 144 -4.07 12.25 -3.74
C SER A 144 -5.51 11.90 -3.31
N GLY A 145 -5.92 12.38 -2.15
CA GLY A 145 -7.23 12.01 -1.63
C GLY A 145 -7.56 12.60 -0.29
N THR A 146 -8.74 12.26 0.21
CA THR A 146 -9.21 12.66 1.54
C THR A 146 -9.64 11.42 2.30
N PHE A 147 -9.21 11.30 3.55
CA PHE A 147 -9.53 10.17 4.41
C PHE A 147 -9.85 10.63 5.84
N GLN A 148 -10.37 9.69 6.64
CA GLN A 148 -10.56 9.90 8.07
C GLN A 148 -9.28 9.46 8.80
N MET A 149 -8.57 10.43 9.37
CA MET A 149 -7.36 10.20 10.16
C MET A 149 -7.70 10.04 11.63
N GLY A 150 -7.06 9.08 12.30
CA GLY A 150 -7.35 8.71 13.68
C GLY A 150 -8.44 7.62 13.80
N SER A 151 -8.74 7.24 15.03
CA SER A 151 -9.73 6.18 15.33
C SER A 151 -11.07 6.76 15.82
N PRO A 152 -12.21 6.15 15.45
CA PRO A 152 -13.49 6.51 16.05
C PRO A 152 -13.50 6.20 17.55
N ASP A 153 -14.32 6.93 18.32
CA ASP A 153 -14.32 6.87 19.79
C ASP A 153 -14.68 5.48 20.35
N ASP A 154 -15.42 4.68 19.58
CA ASP A 154 -15.85 3.32 19.90
C ASP A 154 -14.95 2.23 19.30
N GLU A 155 -13.84 2.60 18.63
CA GLU A 155 -12.86 1.61 18.17
C GLU A 155 -12.22 0.90 19.38
N PRO A 156 -12.29 -0.43 19.46
CA PRO A 156 -11.72 -1.14 20.60
C PRO A 156 -10.20 -0.95 20.71
N GLU A 157 -9.72 -0.91 21.95
CA GLU A 157 -8.30 -0.83 22.29
C GLU A 157 -7.59 0.42 21.73
N ARG A 158 -8.35 1.46 21.37
CA ARG A 158 -7.82 2.77 20.99
C ARG A 158 -7.22 3.53 22.18
N TRP A 159 -6.32 4.44 21.86
CA TRP A 159 -5.78 5.45 22.76
C TRP A 159 -6.30 6.86 22.48
N ALA A 160 -6.18 7.71 23.49
CA ALA A 160 -6.69 9.08 23.45
C ALA A 160 -5.99 9.95 22.39
N ASN A 161 -4.70 9.73 22.13
CA ASN A 161 -3.88 10.49 21.17
C ASN A 161 -4.18 10.17 19.69
N GLU A 162 -5.11 9.25 19.43
CA GLU A 162 -5.59 8.91 18.10
C GLU A 162 -6.84 9.71 17.72
N GLY A 163 -7.38 10.51 18.64
CA GLY A 163 -8.58 11.29 18.45
C GLY A 163 -8.40 12.79 18.72
N PRO A 164 -9.40 13.61 18.34
CA PRO A 164 -10.61 13.18 17.63
C PRO A 164 -10.31 12.76 16.18
N ARG A 165 -11.09 11.81 15.67
CA ARG A 165 -11.02 11.43 14.25
C ARG A 165 -11.45 12.62 13.40
N HIS A 166 -10.66 12.95 12.38
CA HIS A 166 -10.85 14.15 11.58
C HIS A 166 -10.51 13.91 10.11
N ARG A 167 -10.95 14.83 9.24
CA ARG A 167 -10.68 14.72 7.80
C ARG A 167 -9.31 15.28 7.47
N VAL A 168 -8.51 14.50 6.77
CA VAL A 168 -7.24 14.95 6.19
C VAL A 168 -7.30 14.81 4.69
N THR A 169 -6.93 15.86 3.97
CA THR A 169 -6.74 15.87 2.53
C THR A 169 -5.25 15.88 2.23
N LEU A 170 -4.77 14.87 1.50
CA LEU A 170 -3.46 14.91 0.85
C LEU A 170 -3.67 15.52 -0.53
N SER A 171 -3.15 16.73 -0.76
CA SER A 171 -3.44 17.53 -1.96
C SER A 171 -2.71 17.01 -3.21
N ARG A 172 -1.68 16.17 -3.01
CA ARG A 172 -0.86 15.60 -4.07
C ARG A 172 -0.64 14.11 -3.83
N GLY A 173 -0.48 13.36 -4.91
CA GLY A 173 -0.01 12.00 -4.83
C GLY A 173 1.49 11.95 -4.53
N PHE A 174 1.98 10.78 -4.14
CA PHE A 174 3.38 10.55 -3.80
C PHE A 174 3.77 9.11 -4.10
N TRP A 175 5.06 8.86 -4.32
CA TRP A 175 5.58 7.50 -4.40
C TRP A 175 5.93 7.01 -3.00
N LEU A 176 5.55 5.78 -2.67
CA LEU A 176 5.88 5.13 -1.41
C LEU A 176 6.50 3.75 -1.69
N ALA A 177 7.61 3.44 -1.02
CA ALA A 177 8.20 2.12 -1.08
C ALA A 177 7.18 1.07 -0.64
N ASP A 178 7.05 -0.01 -1.41
CA ASP A 178 6.09 -1.07 -1.13
C ASP A 178 6.43 -1.86 0.14
N THR A 179 7.68 -1.78 0.59
CA THR A 179 8.19 -2.39 1.81
C THR A 179 8.89 -1.36 2.70
N ALA A 180 9.13 -1.73 3.96
CA ALA A 180 10.20 -1.12 4.75
C ALA A 180 11.56 -1.26 4.03
N CYS A 181 12.49 -0.34 4.34
CA CYS A 181 13.86 -0.37 3.81
C CYS A 181 14.54 -1.68 4.25
N THR A 182 15.04 -2.45 3.28
CA THR A 182 15.69 -3.73 3.57
C THR A 182 17.13 -3.53 4.04
N GLN A 183 17.69 -4.53 4.70
CA GLN A 183 19.10 -4.54 5.11
C GLN A 183 20.05 -4.50 3.90
N ALA A 184 19.69 -5.12 2.78
CA ALA A 184 20.43 -5.01 1.53
C ALA A 184 20.47 -3.57 1.01
N LEU A 185 19.32 -2.90 0.98
CA LEU A 185 19.23 -1.51 0.51
C LEU A 185 20.00 -0.56 1.44
N TRP A 186 19.85 -0.74 2.75
CA TRP A 186 20.63 0.00 3.74
C TRP A 186 22.14 -0.14 3.49
N ARG A 187 22.62 -1.39 3.36
CA ARG A 187 24.04 -1.69 3.17
C ARG A 187 24.58 -1.09 1.88
N ALA A 188 23.81 -1.14 0.79
CA ALA A 188 24.19 -0.55 -0.49
C ALA A 188 24.42 0.97 -0.40
N VAL A 189 23.64 1.68 0.42
CA VAL A 189 23.71 3.14 0.56
C VAL A 189 24.68 3.60 1.66
N MET A 190 24.65 2.94 2.82
CA MET A 190 25.34 3.39 4.03
C MET A 190 26.65 2.65 4.29
N GLY A 191 26.79 1.43 3.77
CA GLY A 191 27.76 0.46 4.23
C GLY A 191 27.37 -0.13 5.59
N GLY A 192 27.84 -1.36 5.85
CA GLY A 192 27.54 -2.08 7.09
C GLY A 192 26.06 -2.47 7.26
N ASN A 193 25.71 -3.00 8.43
CA ASN A 193 24.34 -3.36 8.80
C ASN A 193 24.19 -3.27 10.33
N PRO A 194 23.36 -2.35 10.86
CA PRO A 194 23.19 -2.18 12.31
C PRO A 194 22.21 -3.17 12.95
N SER A 195 21.46 -3.89 12.11
CA SER A 195 20.33 -4.74 12.49
C SER A 195 20.73 -5.82 13.50
N ALA A 196 19.88 -6.05 14.50
CA ALA A 196 19.92 -7.21 15.37
C ALA A 196 19.51 -8.51 14.65
N PHE A 197 18.47 -8.47 13.81
CA PHE A 197 17.90 -9.65 13.14
C PHE A 197 18.40 -9.73 11.70
N ASN A 198 19.46 -10.50 11.45
CA ASN A 198 20.14 -10.51 10.15
C ASN A 198 19.35 -11.21 9.04
N GLY A 199 19.26 -10.56 7.88
CA GLY A 199 18.75 -11.10 6.62
C GLY A 199 18.63 -9.99 5.58
N ASP A 200 19.16 -10.20 4.38
CA ASP A 200 19.25 -9.14 3.37
C ASP A 200 17.87 -8.61 2.93
N ASP A 201 16.86 -9.46 2.99
CA ASP A 201 15.45 -9.20 2.72
C ASP A 201 14.64 -8.80 3.96
N ARG A 202 15.24 -8.75 5.15
CA ARG A 202 14.58 -8.24 6.35
C ARG A 202 14.61 -6.72 6.40
N PRO A 203 13.66 -6.07 7.09
CA PRO A 203 13.76 -4.64 7.33
C PRO A 203 15.03 -4.32 8.10
N VAL A 204 15.68 -3.20 7.76
CA VAL A 204 16.72 -2.64 8.60
C VAL A 204 16.09 -2.10 9.88
N GLU A 205 16.66 -2.46 11.02
CA GLU A 205 16.30 -1.92 12.33
C GLU A 205 17.53 -1.48 13.11
N ARG A 206 17.35 -0.87 14.29
CA ARG A 206 18.39 -0.13 15.02
C ARG A 206 18.98 1.01 14.21
N VAL A 207 18.09 1.72 13.50
CA VAL A 207 18.42 2.96 12.78
C VAL A 207 17.66 4.12 13.41
N SER A 208 18.41 5.14 13.81
CA SER A 208 17.82 6.37 14.34
C SER A 208 17.22 7.21 13.21
N TRP A 209 16.33 8.15 13.56
CA TRP A 209 15.78 9.08 12.57
C TRP A 209 16.90 9.88 11.89
N ASP A 210 17.94 10.24 12.65
CA ASP A 210 19.12 10.96 12.15
C ASP A 210 19.94 10.09 11.18
N ASP A 211 20.12 8.79 11.47
CA ASP A 211 20.76 7.86 10.55
C ASP A 211 19.96 7.73 9.25
N VAL A 212 18.63 7.75 9.35
CA VAL A 212 17.74 7.72 8.18
C VAL A 212 17.88 8.98 7.35
N GLN A 213 18.03 10.17 7.95
CA GLN A 213 18.31 11.38 7.17
C GLN A 213 19.64 11.28 6.41
N ALA A 214 20.68 10.72 7.04
CA ALA A 214 21.95 10.47 6.37
C ALA A 214 21.80 9.47 5.21
N PHE A 215 21.03 8.40 5.40
CA PHE A 215 20.67 7.45 4.35
C PHE A 215 19.97 8.14 3.18
N LEU A 216 18.96 8.96 3.44
CA LEU A 216 18.21 9.66 2.39
C LEU A 216 19.10 10.64 1.62
N GLY A 217 20.00 11.34 2.31
CA GLY A 217 20.99 12.23 1.70
C GLY A 217 21.92 11.49 0.74
N ARG A 218 22.50 10.37 1.17
CA ARG A 218 23.36 9.54 0.31
C ARG A 218 22.59 8.92 -0.85
N LEU A 219 21.38 8.41 -0.61
CA LEU A 219 20.55 7.83 -1.66
C LEU A 219 20.24 8.86 -2.77
N LYS A 220 19.98 10.12 -2.38
CA LYS A 220 19.79 11.24 -3.31
C LYS A 220 21.03 11.53 -4.16
N GLU A 221 22.23 11.41 -3.60
CA GLU A 221 23.49 11.59 -4.32
C GLU A 221 23.77 10.43 -5.30
N MET A 222 23.37 9.21 -4.93
CA MET A 222 23.59 8.01 -5.74
C MET A 222 22.68 7.91 -6.97
N VAL A 223 21.47 8.49 -6.91
CA VAL A 223 20.47 8.37 -7.97
C VAL A 223 19.98 9.74 -8.42
N SER A 224 20.39 10.13 -9.63
CA SER A 224 20.01 11.42 -10.23
C SER A 224 18.48 11.55 -10.36
N GLY A 225 17.95 12.73 -10.03
CA GLY A 225 16.52 13.03 -10.13
C GLY A 225 15.67 12.45 -8.99
N LEU A 226 16.26 11.73 -8.03
CA LEU A 226 15.56 11.25 -6.85
C LEU A 226 15.40 12.38 -5.82
N ASP A 227 14.22 12.45 -5.20
CA ASP A 227 13.98 13.34 -4.04
C ASP A 227 13.40 12.52 -2.87
N PRO A 228 14.26 11.72 -2.21
CA PRO A 228 13.84 10.80 -1.17
C PRO A 228 13.59 11.52 0.16
N ARG A 229 12.60 11.03 0.89
CA ARG A 229 12.19 11.51 2.20
C ARG A 229 11.53 10.38 3.00
N LEU A 230 11.18 10.67 4.24
CA LEU A 230 10.19 9.89 4.98
C LEU A 230 8.77 10.32 4.58
N PRO A 231 7.78 9.41 4.65
CA PRO A 231 6.37 9.81 4.58
C PRO A 231 6.04 10.71 5.78
N THR A 232 5.14 11.67 5.62
CA THR A 232 4.50 12.29 6.79
C THR A 232 3.64 11.25 7.49
N GLU A 233 3.31 11.48 8.74
CA GLU A 233 2.42 10.60 9.47
C GLU A 233 1.04 10.47 8.79
N ALA A 234 0.54 11.56 8.21
CA ALA A 234 -0.71 11.57 7.46
C ALA A 234 -0.64 10.71 6.19
N GLU A 235 0.44 10.82 5.44
CA GLU A 235 0.69 9.97 4.26
C GLU A 235 0.81 8.50 4.65
N TRP A 236 1.51 8.21 5.75
CA TRP A 236 1.67 6.85 6.24
C TRP A 236 0.31 6.24 6.63
N GLU A 237 -0.54 6.95 7.39
CA GLU A 237 -1.85 6.41 7.77
C GLU A 237 -2.76 6.21 6.56
N TYR A 238 -2.75 7.17 5.62
CA TYR A 238 -3.51 7.08 4.38
C TYR A 238 -3.12 5.83 3.58
N ALA A 239 -1.81 5.62 3.41
CA ALA A 239 -1.24 4.46 2.76
C ALA A 239 -1.54 3.14 3.50
N CYS A 240 -1.41 3.13 4.83
CA CYS A 240 -1.70 1.97 5.66
C CYS A 240 -3.16 1.54 5.50
N ARG A 241 -4.10 2.49 5.56
CA ARG A 241 -5.53 2.22 5.42
C ARG A 241 -5.93 1.71 4.04
N ALA A 242 -5.26 2.16 2.99
CA ALA A 242 -5.55 1.78 1.60
C ALA A 242 -7.06 1.85 1.26
N GLY A 243 -7.73 2.92 1.70
CA GLY A 243 -9.17 3.15 1.48
C GLY A 243 -10.12 2.55 2.53
N THR A 244 -9.63 1.73 3.46
CA THR A 244 -10.43 1.19 4.56
C THR A 244 -10.65 2.22 5.68
N VAL A 245 -11.73 2.01 6.45
CA VAL A 245 -12.06 2.80 7.65
C VAL A 245 -12.08 1.95 8.92
N THR A 246 -11.61 0.71 8.80
CA THR A 246 -11.50 -0.27 9.88
C THR A 246 -10.19 -0.10 10.65
N PRO A 247 -10.01 -0.79 11.80
CA PRO A 247 -8.76 -0.75 12.56
C PRO A 247 -7.54 -1.24 11.76
N PHE A 248 -7.75 -2.16 10.81
CA PHE A 248 -6.70 -2.68 9.93
C PHE A 248 -7.14 -2.60 8.48
N SER A 249 -6.20 -2.54 7.54
CA SER A 249 -6.48 -2.69 6.11
C SER A 249 -7.04 -4.06 5.72
N PHE A 250 -6.88 -5.06 6.60
CA PHE A 250 -7.49 -6.38 6.50
C PHE A 250 -8.92 -6.46 7.07
N GLY A 251 -9.46 -5.35 7.57
CA GLY A 251 -10.79 -5.26 8.15
C GLY A 251 -10.77 -5.10 9.68
N ALA A 252 -11.74 -5.70 10.36
CA ALA A 252 -11.96 -5.53 11.80
C ALA A 252 -11.06 -6.41 12.69
N GLN A 253 -10.31 -7.34 12.09
CA GLN A 253 -9.48 -8.33 12.77
C GLN A 253 -8.25 -8.64 11.92
N ILE A 254 -7.21 -9.15 12.57
CA ILE A 254 -5.99 -9.66 11.95
C ILE A 254 -5.62 -11.00 12.58
N THR A 255 -4.74 -11.71 11.91
CA THR A 255 -4.13 -12.96 12.37
C THR A 255 -2.62 -12.89 12.20
N PRO A 256 -1.83 -13.70 12.93
CA PRO A 256 -0.38 -13.75 12.73
C PRO A 256 0.06 -14.21 11.34
N GLU A 257 -0.83 -14.85 10.56
CA GLU A 257 -0.60 -15.18 9.15
C GLU A 257 -0.72 -13.96 8.22
N GLN A 258 -1.29 -12.86 8.71
CA GLN A 258 -1.43 -11.59 7.96
C GLN A 258 -0.45 -10.53 8.44
N VAL A 259 -0.12 -10.52 9.73
CA VAL A 259 0.65 -9.44 10.39
C VAL A 259 1.68 -10.05 11.32
N ASN A 260 2.90 -9.50 11.33
CA ASN A 260 3.93 -9.91 12.28
C ASN A 260 3.83 -9.07 13.57
N TYR A 261 3.25 -9.65 14.62
CA TYR A 261 3.04 -9.05 15.94
C TYR A 261 3.13 -10.16 17.00
N ASP A 262 3.10 -9.81 18.28
CA ASP A 262 3.08 -10.78 19.37
C ASP A 262 1.72 -11.52 19.41
N GLY A 263 1.72 -12.73 18.87
CA GLY A 263 0.54 -13.60 18.74
C GLY A 263 -0.06 -14.03 20.07
N ASP A 264 0.61 -13.85 21.21
CA ASP A 264 0.04 -14.11 22.54
C ASP A 264 -0.96 -13.03 22.97
N PHE A 265 -0.93 -11.86 22.33
CA PHE A 265 -1.82 -10.72 22.58
C PHE A 265 -2.60 -10.34 21.32
N PRO A 266 -3.55 -11.17 20.89
CA PRO A 266 -4.40 -10.88 19.73
C PRO A 266 -5.29 -9.66 19.99
N TYR A 267 -5.82 -9.08 18.91
CA TYR A 267 -6.77 -7.98 19.00
C TYR A 267 -8.04 -8.47 19.71
N VAL A 268 -8.80 -7.56 20.32
CA VAL A 268 -10.02 -7.94 21.06
C VAL A 268 -10.90 -8.94 20.29
N GLY A 269 -11.24 -10.06 20.94
CA GLY A 269 -12.05 -11.14 20.34
C GLY A 269 -11.29 -12.06 19.37
N GLY A 270 -10.03 -11.75 19.06
CA GLY A 270 -9.12 -12.59 18.29
C GLY A 270 -8.62 -13.80 19.08
N LYS A 271 -8.01 -14.75 18.37
CA LYS A 271 -7.40 -15.94 18.97
C LYS A 271 -5.90 -15.76 19.08
N LYS A 272 -5.31 -16.29 20.15
CA LYS A 272 -3.85 -16.43 20.25
C LYS A 272 -3.32 -17.18 19.04
N GLY A 273 -2.14 -16.78 18.57
CA GLY A 273 -1.44 -17.45 17.48
C GLY A 273 0.07 -17.37 17.67
N ILE A 274 0.82 -17.49 16.58
CA ILE A 274 2.29 -17.50 16.64
C ILE A 274 2.84 -16.13 17.04
N ASP A 275 3.69 -16.12 18.07
CA ASP A 275 4.68 -15.07 18.30
C ASP A 275 5.98 -15.51 17.63
N ARG A 276 6.50 -14.68 16.71
CA ARG A 276 7.74 -14.98 15.99
C ARG A 276 8.97 -14.54 16.78
N GLY A 277 8.85 -13.56 17.68
CA GLY A 277 9.96 -13.04 18.48
C GLY A 277 11.06 -12.31 17.69
N GLU A 278 10.84 -12.06 16.38
CA GLU A 278 11.77 -11.38 15.49
C GLU A 278 11.07 -10.77 14.27
N THR A 279 11.80 -9.98 13.50
CA THR A 279 11.33 -9.49 12.19
C THR A 279 11.03 -10.67 11.24
N VAL A 280 10.37 -10.41 10.13
CA VAL A 280 10.26 -11.33 8.99
C VAL A 280 10.79 -10.65 7.74
N PRO A 281 11.22 -11.41 6.72
CA PRO A 281 11.51 -10.85 5.41
C PRO A 281 10.36 -9.97 4.90
N VAL A 282 10.69 -8.86 4.25
CA VAL A 282 9.66 -8.02 3.62
C VAL A 282 8.96 -8.81 2.52
N LYS A 283 7.67 -8.54 2.30
CA LYS A 283 6.81 -9.29 1.37
C LYS A 283 6.60 -10.77 1.70
N SER A 284 6.89 -11.19 2.93
CA SER A 284 6.61 -12.56 3.38
C SER A 284 5.17 -12.72 3.88
N LEU A 285 4.48 -11.61 4.15
CA LEU A 285 3.08 -11.57 4.54
C LEU A 285 2.22 -10.87 3.48
N PRO A 286 0.89 -11.09 3.45
CA PRO A 286 0.01 -10.46 2.48
C PRO A 286 0.09 -8.91 2.53
N PRO A 287 0.03 -8.22 1.38
CA PRO A 287 -0.03 -6.76 1.35
C PRO A 287 -1.44 -6.23 1.60
N ASN A 288 -1.56 -4.92 1.79
CA ASN A 288 -2.84 -4.22 1.72
C ASN A 288 -3.34 -4.03 0.27
N ALA A 289 -4.48 -3.36 0.09
CA ALA A 289 -5.11 -3.17 -1.22
C ALA A 289 -4.30 -2.33 -2.23
N TRP A 290 -3.21 -1.67 -1.80
CA TRP A 290 -2.31 -0.89 -2.65
C TRP A 290 -0.94 -1.55 -2.84
N GLU A 291 -0.86 -2.86 -2.54
CA GLU A 291 0.36 -3.64 -2.55
C GLU A 291 1.47 -3.07 -1.65
N LEU A 292 1.09 -2.53 -0.50
CA LEU A 292 2.03 -2.15 0.54
C LEU A 292 2.10 -3.26 1.57
N TYR A 293 3.30 -3.79 1.76
CA TYR A 293 3.60 -4.92 2.63
C TYR A 293 3.99 -4.47 4.02
N GLU A 294 3.62 -5.29 5.00
CA GLU A 294 3.94 -5.10 6.42
C GLU A 294 3.63 -3.68 6.95
N MET A 295 2.61 -3.01 6.42
CA MET A 295 2.08 -1.74 6.96
C MET A 295 1.48 -1.90 8.37
N HIS A 296 1.28 -3.14 8.80
CA HIS A 296 0.87 -3.52 10.14
C HIS A 296 1.95 -4.48 10.69
N GLY A 297 2.60 -4.11 11.79
CA GLY A 297 3.60 -4.92 12.47
C GLY A 297 4.97 -4.95 11.79
N ASN A 298 5.73 -6.01 12.08
CA ASN A 298 7.13 -6.21 11.70
C ASN A 298 8.09 -5.20 12.34
N VAL A 299 8.07 -3.93 11.94
CA VAL A 299 8.85 -2.85 12.58
C VAL A 299 8.04 -1.57 12.64
N TRP A 300 8.22 -0.79 13.70
CA TRP A 300 7.82 0.61 13.74
C TRP A 300 8.53 1.37 12.63
N GLU A 301 7.83 2.27 11.96
CA GLU A 301 8.40 3.05 10.87
C GLU A 301 8.45 4.53 11.21
N TRP A 302 9.63 5.14 11.06
CA TRP A 302 9.81 6.58 11.20
C TRP A 302 8.99 7.38 10.19
N CYS A 303 8.38 8.47 10.66
CA CYS A 303 7.77 9.50 9.82
C CYS A 303 8.64 10.77 9.76
N ALA A 304 8.38 11.62 8.77
CA ALA A 304 9.11 12.86 8.55
C ALA A 304 8.87 13.92 9.63
N ASP A 305 7.69 13.89 10.25
CA ASP A 305 7.18 14.95 11.11
C ASP A 305 7.14 14.58 12.59
N GLY A 306 6.96 15.59 13.43
CA GLY A 306 6.78 15.44 14.87
C GLY A 306 5.41 14.86 15.24
N MET A 307 5.27 14.48 16.51
CA MET A 307 3.98 14.01 17.02
C MET A 307 2.94 15.14 16.96
N ARG A 308 1.78 14.86 16.35
CA ARG A 308 0.69 15.83 16.24
C ARG A 308 -0.36 15.63 17.34
N THR A 309 -0.88 16.74 17.83
CA THR A 309 -2.15 16.78 18.54
C THR A 309 -3.28 16.89 17.53
N TYR A 310 -4.23 15.96 17.56
CA TYR A 310 -5.37 16.00 16.66
C TYR A 310 -6.44 16.97 17.16
N THR A 311 -7.07 17.65 16.22
CA THR A 311 -8.25 18.49 16.42
C THR A 311 -9.34 18.01 15.49
N ALA A 312 -10.60 18.41 15.74
CA ALA A 312 -11.71 18.01 14.87
C ALA A 312 -11.70 18.74 13.50
N GLU A 313 -10.74 19.66 13.29
CA GLU A 313 -10.65 20.48 12.10
C GLU A 313 -10.19 19.66 10.90
N GLN A 314 -10.72 19.99 9.72
CA GLN A 314 -10.20 19.44 8.48
C GLN A 314 -8.81 20.05 8.19
N GLN A 315 -7.86 19.21 7.84
CA GLN A 315 -6.50 19.63 7.51
C GLN A 315 -6.14 19.25 6.06
N VAL A 316 -5.27 20.04 5.44
CA VAL A 316 -4.69 19.77 4.13
C VAL A 316 -3.18 19.65 4.31
N ASP A 317 -2.61 18.53 3.87
CA ASP A 317 -1.19 18.18 4.01
C ASP A 317 -0.60 18.49 5.41
N PRO A 318 -1.23 18.02 6.52
CA PRO A 318 -0.77 18.35 7.85
C PRO A 318 0.63 17.81 8.12
N PHE A 319 1.42 18.59 8.84
CA PHE A 319 2.79 18.27 9.22
C PHE A 319 3.01 18.63 10.69
N GLY A 320 3.46 17.68 11.50
CA GLY A 320 3.81 17.90 12.90
C GLY A 320 5.11 18.67 13.07
N GLU A 321 5.11 19.65 13.98
CA GLU A 321 6.27 20.49 14.26
C GLU A 321 7.46 19.67 14.76
N LEU A 322 8.66 19.99 14.25
CA LEU A 322 9.90 19.38 14.71
C LEU A 322 10.36 20.15 15.95
N GLY A 323 10.05 19.64 17.14
CA GLY A 323 10.55 20.22 18.40
C GLY A 323 12.09 20.18 18.48
N GLU A 324 12.62 20.79 19.55
CA GLU A 324 14.05 20.82 19.88
C GLU A 324 14.35 20.05 21.18
N GLY A 325 15.58 19.53 21.31
CA GLY A 325 16.04 18.80 22.50
C GLY A 325 15.15 17.59 22.83
N ASP A 326 14.86 17.36 24.11
CA ASP A 326 14.04 16.24 24.57
C ASP A 326 12.60 16.27 24.02
N ALA A 327 12.12 17.44 23.59
CA ALA A 327 10.80 17.62 22.98
C ALA A 327 10.79 17.33 21.46
N ALA A 328 11.94 17.03 20.85
CA ALA A 328 12.10 16.78 19.42
C ALA A 328 11.58 15.40 18.96
N LEU A 329 10.55 14.85 19.59
CA LEU A 329 10.03 13.53 19.24
C LEU A 329 9.57 13.49 17.78
N ARG A 330 9.87 12.38 17.09
CA ARG A 330 9.39 12.11 15.72
C ARG A 330 8.31 11.04 15.78
N ALA A 331 7.28 11.20 14.96
CA ALA A 331 6.20 10.24 14.88
C ALA A 331 6.70 8.90 14.34
N ILE A 332 6.16 7.81 14.90
CA ILE A 332 6.38 6.43 14.43
C ILE A 332 5.05 5.72 14.29
N ARG A 333 4.97 4.82 13.32
CA ARG A 333 3.72 4.16 12.92
C ARG A 333 3.90 2.67 12.65
N GLY A 334 2.79 1.93 12.70
CA GLY A 334 2.71 0.53 12.25
C GLY A 334 2.82 -0.55 13.32
N GLY A 335 3.42 -0.24 14.48
CA GLY A 335 3.71 -1.28 15.47
C GLY A 335 4.87 -2.18 15.02
N SER A 336 5.18 -3.21 15.80
CA SER A 336 6.35 -4.07 15.53
C SER A 336 6.08 -5.54 15.84
N TRP A 337 7.05 -6.40 15.50
CA TRP A 337 7.01 -7.85 15.75
C TRP A 337 6.75 -8.23 17.22
N GLY A 338 7.21 -7.41 18.17
CA GLY A 338 7.05 -7.65 19.61
C GLY A 338 5.87 -6.90 20.24
N GLY A 339 5.08 -6.17 19.43
CA GLY A 339 3.92 -5.43 19.89
C GLY A 339 2.66 -6.30 19.94
N ALA A 340 1.79 -6.05 20.92
CA ALA A 340 0.44 -6.61 20.90
C ALA A 340 -0.37 -6.10 19.69
N ALA A 341 -1.40 -6.86 19.27
CA ALA A 341 -2.16 -6.56 18.05
C ALA A 341 -2.82 -5.17 18.03
N TRP A 342 -3.16 -4.59 19.18
CA TRP A 342 -3.72 -3.24 19.23
C TRP A 342 -2.70 -2.15 18.84
N ARG A 343 -1.39 -2.42 18.97
CA ARG A 343 -0.31 -1.51 18.54
C ARG A 343 -0.08 -1.48 17.04
N VAL A 344 -0.65 -2.44 16.30
CA VAL A 344 -0.48 -2.52 14.84
C VAL A 344 -1.69 -2.01 14.08
N ARG A 345 -2.68 -1.38 14.75
CA ARG A 345 -3.82 -0.73 14.07
C ARG A 345 -3.34 0.42 13.20
N SER A 346 -4.08 0.70 12.12
CA SER A 346 -3.79 1.84 11.23
C SER A 346 -3.72 3.16 11.98
N ALA A 347 -4.54 3.34 13.02
CA ALA A 347 -4.59 4.58 13.80
C ALA A 347 -3.54 4.65 14.92
N ASP A 348 -2.90 3.53 15.32
CA ASP A 348 -1.99 3.49 16.47
C ASP A 348 -0.69 4.27 16.20
N ARG A 349 -0.33 5.16 17.13
CA ARG A 349 0.75 6.14 16.95
C ARG A 349 1.62 6.22 18.18
N GLY A 350 2.92 6.21 17.93
CA GLY A 350 3.96 6.50 18.90
C GLY A 350 4.77 7.72 18.50
N ALA A 351 5.63 8.16 19.41
CA ALA A 351 6.65 9.13 19.11
C ALA A 351 7.89 8.83 19.96
N ILE A 352 9.06 9.00 19.38
CA ILE A 352 10.32 8.71 20.06
C ILE A 352 11.41 9.68 19.63
N HIS A 353 12.40 9.86 20.51
CA HIS A 353 13.50 10.78 20.29
C HIS A 353 14.31 10.38 19.03
N PRO A 354 14.68 11.34 18.16
CA PRO A 354 15.24 11.06 16.84
C PRO A 354 16.57 10.30 16.87
N GLY A 355 17.35 10.44 17.95
CA GLY A 355 18.60 9.70 18.16
C GLY A 355 18.44 8.27 18.70
N ASN A 356 17.22 7.81 18.99
CA ASN A 356 17.01 6.44 19.47
C ASN A 356 17.06 5.44 18.31
N ALA A 357 17.66 4.28 18.56
CA ALA A 357 17.80 3.18 17.60
C ALA A 357 17.44 1.86 18.28
N ILE A 358 16.23 1.37 18.03
CA ILE A 358 15.65 0.18 18.69
C ILE A 358 15.51 -0.97 17.68
N ASN A 359 15.59 -2.22 18.15
CA ASN A 359 15.57 -3.43 17.32
C ASN A 359 14.20 -3.82 16.74
N ASP A 360 13.22 -2.97 16.93
CA ASP A 360 11.87 -3.12 16.39
C ASP A 360 11.45 -1.87 15.62
N GLN A 361 12.41 -1.00 15.28
CA GLN A 361 12.22 0.28 14.61
C GLN A 361 13.08 0.39 13.35
N GLY A 362 12.42 0.63 12.23
CA GLY A 362 12.98 0.90 10.91
C GLY A 362 12.27 2.07 10.24
N PHE A 363 12.16 2.02 8.91
CA PHE A 363 11.50 3.06 8.11
C PHE A 363 11.16 2.55 6.71
N ARG A 364 10.30 3.29 6.01
CA ARG A 364 10.14 3.16 4.55
C ARG A 364 10.36 4.49 3.85
N VAL A 365 10.82 4.42 2.60
CA VAL A 365 11.13 5.61 1.80
C VAL A 365 9.87 6.10 1.09
N SER A 366 9.67 7.41 1.09
CA SER A 366 8.73 8.10 0.21
C SER A 366 9.49 9.04 -0.73
N LEU A 367 8.95 9.32 -1.90
CA LEU A 367 9.51 10.30 -2.83
C LEU A 367 8.50 11.42 -3.07
N ARG A 368 8.98 12.67 -3.04
CA ARG A 368 8.16 13.87 -3.26
C ARG A 368 7.79 14.10 -4.74
N SER A 369 8.28 13.26 -5.66
CA SER A 369 8.18 13.52 -7.10
C SER A 369 6.75 13.87 -7.54
N ILE A 370 6.66 15.00 -8.24
CA ILE A 370 5.49 15.88 -8.30
C ILE A 370 4.55 15.52 -9.46
N GLU A 371 4.87 14.50 -10.24
CA GLU A 371 4.08 13.97 -11.36
C GLU A 371 4.30 12.46 -11.51
N PRO A 372 3.30 11.68 -11.92
CA PRO A 372 3.41 10.23 -12.11
C PRO A 372 4.25 9.77 -13.32
N GLY A 373 5.00 10.67 -13.97
CA GLY A 373 5.61 10.50 -15.31
C GLY A 373 5.14 11.61 -16.26
N PRO A 374 5.84 11.92 -17.37
CA PRO A 374 5.66 13.17 -18.10
C PRO A 374 4.30 13.25 -18.81
N VAL A 375 3.77 14.47 -18.85
CA VAL A 375 2.57 14.91 -19.59
C VAL A 375 2.69 14.62 -21.08
#